data_AF-A0A011QEW1-F1
#
_entry.id   AF-A0A011QEW1-F1
#
_cell.length_a   1.000
_cell.length_b   1.000
_cell.length_c   1.000
_cell.angle_alpha   90.00
_cell.angle_beta   90.00
_cell.angle_gamma   90.00
#
_symmetry.space_group_name_H-M   'P 1'
#
loop_
_entity.id
_entity.type
_entity.pdbx_description
1 polymer ?
#
loop_
_entity_poly.entity_id
_entity_poly.type
_entity_poly.pdbx_seq_one_letter_code
_entity_poly.pdbx_strand_id
1 'polypeptide(L)'
;MIRRAFLSLALALLTSLHGVPAGAAGERLQVRMQAVLEQARAAELGVGVGKNLMVAMALYCDAGTMGSAEGFYHLGRVLATAPRALRNPGLANSYLALAIRLGKRQAIAYYDPGVDKVLLGEPCGAFVDGHGLGRG
;
A
#
# COMPACT_ATOMS: atom_id res chain seq x y z
N MET A 1 39.67 23.86 50.69
CA MET A 1 39.41 22.51 50.13
C MET A 1 38.08 22.00 50.69
N ILE A 2 37.35 21.18 49.93
CA ILE A 2 36.09 20.48 50.28
C ILE A 2 34.80 21.30 50.10
N ARG A 3 34.25 21.31 48.88
CA ARG A 3 32.80 21.48 48.65
C ARG A 3 32.35 21.08 47.23
N ARG A 4 32.81 19.94 46.71
CA ARG A 4 32.39 19.44 45.39
C ARG A 4 32.49 17.93 45.30
N ALA A 5 31.69 17.17 46.07
CA ALA A 5 31.77 15.72 45.95
C ALA A 5 30.56 14.93 46.48
N PHE A 6 29.30 15.42 46.47
CA PHE A 6 28.23 14.59 47.08
C PHE A 6 26.83 14.64 46.45
N LEU A 7 26.64 15.13 45.23
CA LEU A 7 25.30 15.07 44.63
C LEU A 7 25.30 14.68 43.14
N SER A 8 26.06 13.63 42.80
CA SER A 8 25.97 12.98 41.48
C SER A 8 25.44 11.55 41.56
N LEU A 9 25.08 11.05 42.75
CA LEU A 9 24.69 9.66 42.99
C LEU A 9 23.16 9.47 43.01
N ALA A 10 22.46 10.02 42.02
CA ALA A 10 21.01 9.83 41.88
C ALA A 10 20.59 9.59 40.42
N LEU A 11 21.45 8.99 39.60
CA LEU A 11 21.22 8.86 38.15
C LEU A 11 21.09 7.42 37.61
N ALA A 12 21.11 6.37 38.44
CA ALA A 12 21.26 5.03 37.89
C ALA A 12 20.36 3.97 38.50
N LEU A 13 19.04 4.17 38.50
CA LEU A 13 18.08 3.08 38.73
C LEU A 13 16.70 3.53 38.27
N LEU A 14 16.33 3.32 36.99
CA LEU A 14 14.93 3.24 36.51
C LEU A 14 14.78 2.88 35.01
N THR A 15 15.74 2.18 34.38
CA THR A 15 15.60 1.78 32.97
C THR A 15 15.54 0.27 32.81
N SER A 16 14.39 -0.34 33.10
CA SER A 16 14.09 -1.72 32.69
C SER A 16 12.59 -1.94 32.49
N LEU A 17 12.04 -1.30 31.46
CA LEU A 17 10.87 -1.82 30.73
C LEU A 17 11.26 -1.97 29.26
N HIS A 18 11.96 -3.06 28.93
CA HIS A 18 12.11 -3.47 27.53
C HIS A 18 10.85 -4.22 27.12
N GLY A 19 9.78 -3.47 26.81
CA GLY A 19 8.72 -3.99 25.97
C GLY A 19 9.32 -4.34 24.61
N VAL A 20 9.06 -5.56 24.10
CA VAL A 20 9.43 -5.97 22.74
C VAL A 20 8.96 -4.86 21.77
N PRO A 21 9.85 -4.30 20.90
CA PRO A 21 9.48 -3.12 20.14
C PRO A 21 8.47 -3.50 19.05
N ALA A 22 7.19 -3.29 19.33
CA ALA A 22 6.13 -3.32 18.32
C ALA A 22 6.44 -2.36 17.15
N GLY A 23 7.27 -1.33 17.37
CA GLY A 23 7.78 -0.43 16.33
C GLY A 23 8.63 -1.11 15.24
N ALA A 24 9.44 -2.12 15.57
CA ALA A 24 10.34 -2.75 14.60
C ALA A 24 9.62 -3.62 13.56
N ALA A 25 8.44 -4.14 13.87
CA ALA A 25 7.60 -4.86 12.91
C ALA A 25 6.87 -3.88 11.98
N GLY A 26 6.31 -2.80 12.54
CA GLY A 26 5.64 -1.75 11.77
C GLY A 26 6.58 -1.04 10.80
N GLU A 27 7.80 -0.73 11.23
CA GLU A 27 8.81 -0.09 10.39
C GLU A 27 9.23 -0.98 9.22
N ARG A 28 9.48 -2.28 9.47
CA ARG A 28 9.79 -3.24 8.40
C ARG A 28 8.64 -3.38 7.39
N LEU A 29 7.39 -3.38 7.85
CA LEU A 29 6.22 -3.40 6.98
C LEU A 29 6.15 -2.13 6.12
N GLN A 30 6.39 -0.96 6.71
CA GLN A 30 6.41 0.31 5.97
C GLN A 30 7.50 0.34 4.90
N VAL A 31 8.73 -0.06 5.23
CA VAL A 31 9.84 -0.13 4.26
C VAL A 31 9.51 -1.09 3.12
N ARG A 32 8.98 -2.28 3.43
CA ARG A 32 8.56 -3.25 2.41
C ARG A 32 7.46 -2.68 1.51
N MET A 33 6.47 -2.02 2.09
CA MET A 33 5.38 -1.40 1.35
C MET A 33 5.87 -0.30 0.40
N GLN A 34 6.79 0.56 0.83
CA GLN A 34 7.40 1.56 -0.04
C GLN A 34 8.19 0.92 -1.19
N ALA A 35 8.98 -0.11 -0.91
CA ALA A 35 9.73 -0.82 -1.94
C ALA A 35 8.81 -1.44 -3.01
N VAL A 36 7.69 -2.04 -2.59
CA VAL A 36 6.69 -2.62 -3.51
C VAL A 36 6.01 -1.53 -4.36
N LEU A 37 5.68 -0.38 -3.78
CA LEU A 37 5.10 0.75 -4.52
C LEU A 37 6.05 1.28 -5.60
N GLU A 38 7.33 1.42 -5.27
CA GLU A 38 8.34 1.86 -6.25
C GLU A 38 8.53 0.83 -7.36
N GLN A 39 8.55 -0.46 -7.04
CA GLN A 39 8.60 -1.52 -8.05
C GLN A 39 7.35 -1.53 -8.94
N ALA A 40 6.16 -1.31 -8.36
CA ALA A 40 4.91 -1.20 -9.11
C ALA A 40 4.96 -0.04 -10.10
N ARG A 41 5.44 1.13 -9.65
CA ARG A 41 5.60 2.32 -10.49
C ARG A 41 6.63 2.10 -11.60
N ALA A 42 7.75 1.44 -11.30
CA ALA A 42 8.75 1.06 -12.28
C ALA A 42 8.14 0.17 -13.38
N ALA A 43 7.31 -0.81 -13.01
CA ALA A 43 6.59 -1.65 -13.96
C ALA A 43 5.50 -0.88 -14.75
N GLU A 44 4.78 0.06 -14.12
CA GLU A 44 3.75 0.88 -14.78
C GLU A 44 4.37 1.79 -15.86
N LEU A 45 5.52 2.40 -15.55
CA LEU A 45 6.20 3.38 -16.40
C LEU A 45 7.25 2.75 -17.34
N GLY A 46 7.72 1.54 -17.05
CA GLY A 46 8.82 0.90 -17.78
C GLY A 46 10.20 1.47 -17.43
N VAL A 47 10.43 1.84 -16.16
CA VAL A 47 11.71 2.40 -15.69
C VAL A 47 12.58 1.28 -15.16
N GLY A 48 13.73 1.01 -15.80
CA GLY A 48 14.65 -0.06 -15.41
C GLY A 48 14.13 -1.48 -15.67
N VAL A 49 12.85 -1.64 -15.98
CA VAL A 49 12.18 -2.88 -16.39
C VAL A 49 11.29 -2.58 -17.61
N GLY A 50 10.92 -3.60 -18.39
CA GLY A 50 9.94 -3.44 -19.45
C GLY A 50 8.57 -3.02 -18.88
N LYS A 51 7.87 -2.09 -19.54
CA LYS A 51 6.52 -1.66 -19.14
C LYS A 51 5.59 -2.87 -19.10
N ASN A 52 4.99 -3.13 -17.94
CA ASN A 52 4.07 -4.24 -17.74
C ASN A 52 2.97 -3.85 -16.73
N LEU A 53 1.79 -3.54 -17.26
CA LEU A 53 0.65 -3.10 -16.44
C LEU A 53 0.10 -4.23 -15.56
N MET A 54 0.18 -5.50 -15.98
CA MET A 54 -0.29 -6.60 -15.15
C MET A 54 0.59 -6.76 -13.90
N VAL A 55 1.91 -6.68 -14.08
CA VAL A 55 2.86 -6.70 -12.96
C VAL A 55 2.66 -5.48 -12.05
N ALA A 56 2.47 -4.29 -12.62
CA ALA A 56 2.18 -3.10 -11.85
C ALA A 56 0.91 -3.25 -10.99
N MET A 57 -0.17 -3.76 -11.58
CA MET A 57 -1.44 -4.00 -10.88
C MET A 57 -1.30 -5.01 -9.73
N ALA A 58 -0.55 -6.10 -9.94
CA ALA A 58 -0.29 -7.08 -8.89
C ALA A 58 0.49 -6.44 -7.72
N LEU A 59 1.58 -5.73 -8.01
CA LEU A 59 2.38 -5.07 -6.97
C LEU A 59 1.63 -3.94 -6.26
N TYR A 60 0.81 -3.16 -6.98
CA TYR A 60 -0.07 -2.18 -6.34
C TYR A 60 -1.08 -2.82 -5.42
N CYS A 61 -1.57 -4.01 -5.77
CA CYS A 61 -2.39 -4.74 -4.84
C CYS A 61 -1.61 -5.19 -3.60
N ASP A 62 -0.42 -5.78 -3.76
CA ASP A 62 0.41 -6.19 -2.62
C ASP A 62 0.64 -5.02 -1.65
N ALA A 63 0.88 -3.82 -2.18
CA ALA A 63 0.94 -2.61 -1.37
C ALA A 63 -0.40 -2.30 -0.67
N GLY A 64 -1.52 -2.41 -1.38
CA GLY A 64 -2.86 -2.23 -0.82
C GLY A 64 -3.18 -3.19 0.32
N THR A 65 -2.85 -4.48 0.18
CA THR A 65 -3.07 -5.50 1.23
C THR A 65 -2.16 -5.31 2.44
N MET A 66 -1.01 -4.63 2.27
CA MET A 66 -0.18 -4.10 3.37
C MET A 66 -0.76 -2.84 4.04
N GLY A 67 -1.92 -2.36 3.61
CA GLY A 67 -2.62 -1.18 4.16
C GLY A 67 -2.39 0.12 3.38
N SER A 68 -1.77 0.07 2.20
CA SER A 68 -1.50 1.27 1.41
C SER A 68 -2.74 1.81 0.70
N ALA A 69 -3.21 2.98 1.11
CA ALA A 69 -4.20 3.74 0.35
C ALA A 69 -3.69 4.09 -1.07
N GLU A 70 -2.36 4.27 -1.21
CA GLU A 70 -1.71 4.55 -2.49
C GLU A 70 -1.73 3.34 -3.44
N GLY A 71 -1.50 2.14 -2.91
CA GLY A 71 -1.58 0.90 -3.69
C GLY A 71 -2.96 0.72 -4.33
N PHE A 72 -4.03 0.80 -3.53
CA PHE A 72 -5.39 0.68 -4.06
C PHE A 72 -5.77 1.82 -5.01
N TYR A 73 -5.29 3.04 -4.78
CA TYR A 73 -5.52 4.15 -5.70
C TYR A 73 -4.90 3.90 -7.07
N HIS A 74 -3.63 3.49 -7.14
CA HIS A 74 -2.98 3.22 -8.42
C HIS A 74 -3.60 2.02 -9.12
N LEU A 75 -3.93 0.95 -8.40
CA LEU A 75 -4.65 -0.19 -8.95
C LEU A 75 -5.99 0.23 -9.57
N GLY A 76 -6.80 0.97 -8.83
CA GLY A 76 -8.07 1.49 -9.32
C GLY A 76 -7.92 2.42 -10.53
N ARG A 77 -6.94 3.33 -10.50
CA ARG A 77 -6.65 4.23 -11.63
C ARG A 77 -6.24 3.49 -12.89
N VAL A 78 -5.38 2.47 -12.78
CA VAL A 78 -4.97 1.66 -13.92
C VAL A 78 -6.17 0.89 -14.47
N LEU A 79 -6.99 0.26 -13.60
CA LEU A 79 -8.21 -0.44 -14.02
C LEU A 79 -9.24 0.48 -14.69
N ALA A 80 -9.27 1.78 -14.37
CA ALA A 80 -10.15 2.76 -15.00
C ALA A 80 -9.62 3.26 -16.35
N THR A 81 -8.30 3.46 -16.47
CA THR A 81 -7.70 4.20 -17.60
C THR A 81 -6.89 3.33 -18.57
N ALA A 82 -6.63 2.06 -18.23
CA ALA A 82 -5.88 1.15 -19.08
C ALA A 82 -6.58 0.91 -20.45
N PRO A 83 -5.83 0.42 -21.46
CA PRO A 83 -6.41 -0.05 -22.70
C PRO A 83 -7.55 -1.05 -22.46
N ARG A 84 -8.49 -1.12 -23.40
CA ARG A 84 -9.75 -1.89 -23.26
C ARG A 84 -9.55 -3.33 -22.77
N ALA A 85 -8.46 -3.98 -23.15
CA ALA A 85 -8.14 -5.35 -22.74
C ALA A 85 -7.89 -5.54 -21.23
N LEU A 86 -7.46 -4.49 -20.53
CA LEU A 86 -7.15 -4.52 -19.09
C LEU A 86 -8.10 -3.65 -18.26
N ARG A 87 -8.92 -2.82 -18.91
CA ARG A 87 -9.87 -1.93 -18.24
C ARG A 87 -11.00 -2.75 -17.61
N ASN A 88 -11.29 -2.50 -16.34
CA ASN A 88 -12.44 -3.04 -15.65
C ASN A 88 -13.03 -1.96 -14.73
N PRO A 89 -14.06 -1.23 -15.16
CA PRO A 89 -14.55 -0.04 -14.46
C PRO A 89 -15.24 -0.38 -13.13
N GLY A 90 -15.93 -1.52 -13.02
CA GLY A 90 -16.56 -1.92 -11.76
C GLY A 90 -15.53 -2.32 -10.70
N LEU A 91 -14.48 -3.03 -11.11
CA LEU A 91 -13.37 -3.35 -10.23
C LEU A 91 -12.57 -2.08 -9.87
N ALA A 92 -12.36 -1.18 -10.83
CA ALA A 92 -11.73 0.12 -10.60
C ALA A 92 -12.45 0.90 -9.50
N ASN A 93 -13.77 1.05 -9.61
CA ASN A 93 -14.57 1.77 -8.63
C ASN A 93 -14.51 1.17 -7.22
N SER A 94 -14.40 -0.15 -7.14
CA SER A 94 -14.31 -0.86 -5.86
C SER A 94 -13.00 -0.54 -5.14
N TYR A 95 -11.87 -0.58 -5.86
CA TYR A 95 -10.57 -0.21 -5.30
C TYR A 95 -10.42 1.29 -5.07
N LEU A 96 -10.99 2.14 -5.94
CA LEU A 96 -10.99 3.59 -5.74
C LEU A 96 -11.81 3.97 -4.50
N ALA A 97 -13.00 3.39 -4.31
CA ALA A 97 -13.78 3.60 -3.09
C ALA A 97 -13.02 3.15 -1.83
N LEU A 98 -12.31 2.02 -1.91
CA LEU A 98 -11.45 1.56 -0.81
C LEU A 98 -10.30 2.56 -0.54
N ALA A 99 -9.63 3.05 -1.58
CA ALA A 99 -8.57 4.06 -1.45
C ALA A 99 -9.09 5.36 -0.82
N ILE A 100 -10.29 5.82 -1.21
CA ILE A 100 -10.95 6.99 -0.62
C ILE A 100 -11.22 6.77 0.87
N ARG A 101 -11.74 5.60 1.26
CA ARG A 101 -11.97 5.24 2.68
C ARG A 101 -10.69 5.22 3.50
N LEU A 102 -9.57 4.84 2.90
CA LEU A 102 -8.24 4.88 3.52
C LEU A 102 -7.58 6.28 3.47
N GLY A 103 -8.28 7.30 2.97
CA GLY A 103 -7.85 8.70 2.99
C GLY A 103 -7.19 9.22 1.70
N LYS A 104 -7.06 8.40 0.65
CA LYS A 104 -6.47 8.85 -0.64
C LYS A 104 -7.49 9.63 -1.46
N ARG A 105 -7.60 10.93 -1.19
CA ARG A 105 -8.56 11.83 -1.88
C ARG A 105 -8.35 11.95 -3.39
N GLN A 106 -7.12 11.74 -3.90
CA GLN A 106 -6.86 11.74 -5.35
C GLN A 106 -7.69 10.68 -6.10
N ALA A 107 -8.13 9.62 -5.44
CA ALA A 107 -8.97 8.58 -6.04
C ALA A 107 -10.36 9.09 -6.48
N ILE A 108 -10.87 10.19 -5.90
CA ILE A 108 -12.15 10.80 -6.31
C ILE A 108 -12.13 11.20 -7.79
N ALA A 109 -10.98 11.62 -8.31
CA ALA A 109 -10.84 12.04 -9.71
C ALA A 109 -11.09 10.90 -10.72
N TYR A 110 -11.01 9.65 -10.29
CA TYR A 110 -11.21 8.47 -11.13
C TYR A 110 -12.46 7.66 -10.74
N TYR A 111 -13.08 7.97 -9.61
CA TYR A 111 -14.27 7.27 -9.13
C TYR A 111 -15.50 7.75 -9.89
N ASP A 112 -16.25 6.82 -10.47
CA ASP A 112 -17.47 7.14 -11.23
C ASP A 112 -18.72 6.68 -10.46
N PRO A 113 -19.55 7.57 -9.90
CA PRO A 113 -20.76 7.17 -9.18
C PRO A 113 -21.79 6.43 -10.06
N GLY A 114 -21.71 6.53 -11.39
CA GLY A 114 -22.59 5.83 -12.34
C GLY A 114 -22.17 4.41 -12.68
N VAL A 115 -21.02 3.94 -12.17
CA VAL A 115 -20.53 2.57 -12.38
C VAL A 115 -20.67 1.77 -11.10
N ASP A 116 -21.33 0.62 -11.19
CA ASP A 116 -21.51 -0.27 -10.05
C ASP A 116 -20.18 -0.82 -9.53
N LYS A 117 -20.05 -0.86 -8.19
CA LYS A 117 -18.93 -1.52 -7.53
C LYS A 117 -19.14 -3.04 -7.56
N VAL A 118 -18.06 -3.77 -7.76
CA VAL A 118 -18.01 -5.22 -7.63
C VAL A 118 -17.70 -5.57 -6.17
N LEU A 119 -18.28 -6.66 -5.68
CA LEU A 119 -17.91 -7.19 -4.37
C LEU A 119 -16.47 -7.69 -4.41
N LEU A 120 -15.60 -7.05 -3.62
CA LEU A 120 -14.26 -7.56 -3.38
C LEU A 120 -14.39 -8.73 -2.41
N GLY A 121 -14.03 -9.94 -2.84
CA GLY A 121 -13.82 -11.09 -1.95
C GLY A 121 -12.51 -10.92 -1.19
N GLU A 122 -11.62 -11.91 -1.25
CA GLU A 122 -10.21 -11.68 -0.87
C GLU A 122 -9.64 -10.59 -1.79
N PRO A 123 -9.26 -9.41 -1.27
CA PRO A 123 -8.80 -8.32 -2.09
C PRO A 123 -7.61 -8.82 -2.91
N CYS A 124 -7.81 -8.84 -4.24
CA CYS A 124 -6.81 -9.23 -5.23
C CYS A 124 -6.46 -10.72 -5.34
N GLY A 125 -7.32 -11.63 -4.92
CA GLY A 125 -7.11 -13.07 -5.19
C GLY A 125 -6.79 -13.38 -6.66
N ALA A 126 -7.38 -12.64 -7.60
CA ALA A 126 -7.10 -12.78 -9.04
C ALA A 126 -5.65 -12.41 -9.46
N PHE A 127 -4.92 -11.65 -8.65
CA PHE A 127 -3.53 -11.25 -8.92
C PHE A 127 -2.51 -12.18 -8.24
N VAL A 128 -2.90 -12.87 -7.17
CA VAL A 128 -2.03 -13.77 -6.39
C VAL A 128 -1.86 -15.13 -7.08
N ASP A 129 -2.90 -15.64 -7.75
CA ASP A 129 -2.89 -16.98 -8.36
C ASP A 129 -2.45 -17.01 -9.83
N GLY A 130 -2.02 -15.87 -10.40
CA GLY A 130 -1.69 -15.77 -11.84
C GLY A 130 -2.89 -15.97 -12.79
N HIS A 131 -4.08 -16.20 -12.27
CA HIS A 131 -5.34 -16.26 -13.02
C HIS A 131 -5.92 -14.85 -13.20
N GLY A 132 -5.21 -14.05 -14.01
CA GLY A 132 -5.61 -12.70 -14.36
C GLY A 132 -7.03 -12.65 -14.93
N LEU A 133 -7.85 -11.79 -14.31
CA LEU A 133 -9.05 -11.14 -14.89
C LEU A 133 -9.87 -12.03 -15.84
N GLY A 134 -10.41 -13.12 -15.30
CA GLY A 134 -11.40 -13.96 -15.97
C GLY A 134 -12.84 -13.55 -15.66
N ARG A 135 -13.47 -12.92 -16.66
CA ARG A 135 -14.91 -12.90 -17.00
C ARG A 135 -15.87 -12.04 -16.13
N GLY A 136 -16.56 -11.14 -16.82
CA GLY A 136 -17.70 -10.35 -16.35
C GLY A 136 -17.85 -9.10 -17.20
#